data_AF-A0A0V1PRH1-F1
#
_entry.id   AF-A0A0V1PRH1-F1
#
_cell.length_a   1.000
_cell.length_b   1.000
_cell.length_c   1.000
_cell.angle_alpha   90.00
_cell.angle_beta   90.00
_cell.angle_gamma   90.00
#
_symmetry.space_group_name_H-M   'P 1'
#
loop_
_entity.id
_entity.type
_entity.pdbx_description
1 polymer ?
#
loop_
_entity_poly.entity_id
_entity_poly.type
_entity_poly.pdbx_seq_one_letter_code
_entity_poly.pdbx_strand_id
1 'polypeptide(L)'
;MTEQINDPLPPPSSYLNTAVRKMLRDTVDERIQEIVQQTIESLNQGPPTWFTNEMSRVNDKLDSLERRMESGFNLFDYRNACLINMFRRMNGCKAIPVPFLAAEAILGHQLPPIASVEDIDLLDRHDCQTYLRAYQVQFHPNEIVKLKERLRDAIGLAVNHDVCFQFSGFHS
;
A
#
# COMPACT_ATOMS: atom_id res chain seq x y z
N MET A 1 -17.57 -86.48 30.56
CA MET A 1 -18.37 -85.33 30.12
C MET A 1 -19.27 -84.98 31.28
N THR A 2 -19.19 -83.88 32.02
CA THR A 2 -18.52 -82.57 31.89
C THR A 2 -18.63 -81.98 33.30
N GLU A 3 -17.53 -81.66 33.97
CA GLU A 3 -17.56 -80.99 35.28
C GLU A 3 -18.01 -79.53 35.10
N GLN A 4 -19.20 -79.18 35.59
CA GLN A 4 -19.62 -77.79 35.72
C GLN A 4 -18.93 -77.20 36.95
N ILE A 5 -17.86 -76.47 36.71
CA ILE A 5 -17.23 -75.60 37.71
C ILE A 5 -18.18 -74.42 37.90
N ASN A 6 -18.90 -74.41 39.03
CA ASN A 6 -19.67 -73.25 39.46
C ASN A 6 -18.69 -72.19 39.94
N ASP A 7 -18.48 -71.15 39.13
CA ASP A 7 -17.71 -69.99 39.56
C ASP A 7 -18.37 -69.34 40.78
N PRO A 8 -17.60 -69.03 41.85
CA PRO A 8 -18.14 -68.44 43.06
C PRO A 8 -18.72 -67.05 42.77
N LEU A 9 -19.95 -66.82 43.23
CA LEU A 9 -20.59 -65.51 43.19
C LEU A 9 -19.68 -64.47 43.86
N PRO A 10 -19.38 -63.35 43.17
CA PRO A 10 -18.46 -62.37 43.72
C PRO A 10 -19.07 -61.70 44.95
N PRO A 11 -18.23 -61.27 45.91
CA PRO A 11 -18.71 -60.73 47.17
C PRO A 11 -19.56 -59.46 46.96
N PRO A 12 -20.59 -59.20 47.78
CA PRO A 12 -21.49 -58.06 47.63
C PRO A 12 -20.78 -56.69 47.53
N SER A 13 -19.57 -56.57 48.08
CA SER A 13 -18.73 -55.37 47.96
C SER A 13 -18.16 -55.12 46.55
N SER A 14 -18.08 -56.14 45.70
CA SER A 14 -17.62 -55.99 44.31
C SER A 14 -18.69 -55.32 43.43
N TYR A 15 -19.96 -55.60 43.69
CA TYR A 15 -21.08 -55.01 42.95
C TYR A 15 -21.20 -53.51 43.19
N LEU A 16 -21.05 -53.08 44.45
CA LEU A 16 -21.01 -51.65 44.80
C LEU A 16 -19.80 -50.94 44.17
N ASN A 17 -18.61 -51.54 44.21
CA ASN A 17 -17.43 -50.98 43.55
C ASN A 17 -17.60 -50.87 42.03
N THR A 18 -18.29 -51.82 41.42
CA THR A 18 -18.55 -51.83 39.97
C THR A 18 -19.56 -50.74 39.60
N ALA A 19 -20.64 -50.59 40.38
CA ALA A 19 -21.64 -49.56 40.19
C ALA A 19 -21.05 -48.14 40.37
N VAL A 20 -20.25 -47.93 41.42
CA VAL A 20 -19.57 -46.64 41.66
C VAL A 20 -18.60 -46.32 40.53
N ARG A 21 -17.77 -47.28 40.09
CA ARG A 21 -16.85 -47.09 38.96
C ARG A 21 -17.56 -46.78 37.65
N LYS A 22 -18.69 -47.43 37.39
CA LYS A 22 -19.51 -47.17 36.20
C LYS A 22 -20.06 -45.75 36.24
N MET A 23 -20.72 -45.37 37.32
CA MET A 23 -21.28 -44.03 37.51
C MET A 23 -20.19 -42.93 37.41
N LEU A 24 -19.00 -43.18 37.97
CA LEU A 24 -17.88 -42.23 37.86
C LEU A 24 -17.40 -42.08 36.42
N ARG A 25 -17.33 -43.19 35.66
CA ARG A 25 -16.92 -43.19 34.26
C ARG A 25 -17.94 -42.45 33.40
N ASP A 26 -19.23 -42.74 33.59
CA ASP A 26 -20.33 -42.09 32.89
C ASP A 26 -20.34 -40.57 33.15
N THR A 27 -20.15 -40.15 34.41
CA THR A 27 -20.07 -38.73 34.79
C THR A 27 -18.86 -38.02 34.16
N VAL A 28 -17.71 -38.69 34.11
CA VAL A 28 -16.49 -38.14 33.50
C VAL A 28 -16.66 -38.02 31.99
N ASP A 29 -17.23 -39.04 31.34
CA ASP A 29 -17.45 -39.04 29.89
C ASP A 29 -18.43 -37.95 29.48
N GLU A 30 -19.54 -37.76 30.22
CA GLU A 30 -20.49 -36.66 29.99
C GLU A 30 -19.82 -35.29 30.10
N ARG A 31 -19.02 -35.07 31.15
CA ARG A 31 -18.27 -33.81 31.35
C ARG A 31 -17.27 -33.55 30.22
N ILE A 32 -16.58 -34.58 29.75
CA ILE A 32 -15.65 -34.45 28.63
C ILE A 32 -16.40 -34.06 27.36
N GLN A 33 -17.54 -34.69 27.08
CA GLN A 33 -18.37 -34.36 25.91
C GLN A 33 -18.90 -32.92 25.98
N GLU A 34 -19.38 -32.47 27.14
CA GLU A 34 -19.81 -31.08 27.35
C GLU A 34 -18.69 -30.07 27.05
N ILE A 35 -17.48 -30.32 27.58
CA ILE A 35 -16.33 -29.44 27.38
C ILE A 35 -15.92 -29.41 25.91
N VAL A 36 -15.88 -30.58 25.26
CA VAL A 36 -15.53 -30.69 23.83
C VAL A 36 -16.55 -29.94 22.99
N GLN A 37 -17.85 -30.14 23.24
CA GLN A 37 -18.92 -29.49 22.49
C GLN A 37 -18.89 -27.97 22.67
N GLN A 38 -18.76 -27.48 23.91
CA GLN A 38 -18.61 -26.04 24.19
C GLN A 38 -17.38 -25.43 23.52
N THR A 39 -16.26 -26.18 23.49
CA THR A 39 -15.03 -25.72 22.83
C THR A 39 -15.21 -25.63 21.32
N ILE A 40 -15.86 -26.63 20.70
CA ILE A 40 -16.17 -26.63 19.26
C ILE A 40 -17.11 -25.48 18.90
N GLU A 41 -18.16 -25.25 19.70
CA GLU A 41 -19.09 -24.15 19.50
C GLU A 41 -18.40 -22.79 19.64
N SER A 42 -17.54 -22.63 20.65
CA SER A 42 -16.73 -21.42 20.82
C SER A 42 -15.76 -21.18 19.65
N LEU A 43 -15.19 -22.23 19.07
CA LEU A 43 -14.29 -22.13 17.91
C LEU A 43 -15.06 -21.80 16.62
N ASN A 44 -16.31 -22.28 16.49
CA ASN A 44 -17.15 -22.05 15.32
C ASN A 44 -17.80 -20.65 15.27
N GLN A 45 -17.82 -19.90 16.38
CA GLN A 45 -18.43 -18.57 16.42
C GLN A 45 -17.63 -17.48 15.69
N GLY A 46 -16.47 -17.83 15.12
CA GLY A 46 -15.59 -16.87 14.46
C GLY A 46 -15.04 -15.83 15.44
N PRO A 47 -14.20 -14.89 14.96
CA PRO A 47 -13.69 -13.84 15.80
C PRO A 47 -14.84 -12.92 16.26
N PRO A 48 -14.80 -12.40 17.50
CA PRO A 48 -15.78 -11.42 17.96
C PRO A 48 -15.84 -10.21 17.02
N THR A 49 -17.03 -9.63 16.86
CA THR A 49 -17.25 -8.48 15.97
C THR A 49 -16.40 -7.26 16.34
N TRP A 50 -16.10 -7.06 17.63
CA TRP A 50 -15.20 -5.99 18.03
C TRP A 50 -13.77 -6.20 17.49
N PHE A 51 -13.32 -7.46 17.40
CA PHE A 51 -11.99 -7.81 16.89
C PHE A 51 -11.93 -7.62 15.38
N THR A 52 -12.94 -8.09 14.64
CA THR A 52 -12.99 -7.88 13.18
C THR A 52 -13.07 -6.39 12.83
N ASN A 53 -13.88 -5.62 13.56
CA ASN A 53 -13.98 -4.16 13.37
C ASN A 53 -12.65 -3.45 13.65
N GLU A 54 -11.93 -3.83 14.72
CA GLU A 54 -10.64 -3.22 15.03
C GLU A 54 -9.58 -3.61 13.98
N MET A 55 -9.57 -4.86 13.50
CA MET A 55 -8.70 -5.28 12.41
C MET A 55 -9.01 -4.52 11.10
N SER A 56 -10.28 -4.30 10.76
CA SER A 56 -10.65 -3.47 9.61
C SER A 56 -10.14 -2.04 9.75
N ARG A 57 -10.29 -1.42 10.93
CA ARG A 57 -9.78 -0.06 11.19
C ARG A 57 -8.25 0.01 11.11
N VAL A 58 -7.55 -1.03 11.55
CA VAL A 58 -6.09 -1.13 11.41
C VAL A 58 -5.73 -1.24 9.94
N ASN A 59 -6.45 -2.05 9.17
CA ASN A 59 -6.22 -2.22 7.74
C ASN A 59 -6.40 -0.89 6.98
N ASP A 60 -7.49 -0.16 7.24
CA ASP A 60 -7.74 1.15 6.63
C ASP A 60 -6.62 2.17 6.95
N LYS A 61 -6.07 2.12 8.17
CA LYS A 61 -4.94 2.96 8.58
C LYS A 61 -3.65 2.56 7.87
N LEU A 62 -3.40 1.27 7.68
CA LEU A 62 -2.25 0.78 6.93
C LEU A 62 -2.34 1.21 5.46
N ASP A 63 -3.49 1.03 4.81
CA ASP A 63 -3.72 1.45 3.42
C ASP A 63 -3.56 2.97 3.26
N SER A 64 -3.94 3.76 4.27
CA SER A 64 -3.75 5.20 4.30
C SER A 64 -2.26 5.58 4.48
N LEU A 65 -1.54 4.87 5.34
CA LEU A 65 -0.12 5.07 5.56
C LEU A 65 0.69 4.74 4.30
N GLU A 66 0.39 3.61 3.66
CA GLU A 66 1.01 3.15 2.42
C GLU A 66 0.88 4.22 1.32
N ARG A 67 -0.34 4.68 1.04
CA ARG A 67 -0.59 5.76 0.06
C ARG A 67 0.17 7.04 0.38
N ARG A 68 0.27 7.41 1.66
CA ARG A 68 1.05 8.59 2.08
C ARG A 68 2.55 8.39 1.87
N MET A 69 3.06 7.19 2.14
CA MET A 69 4.46 6.86 1.90
C MET A 69 4.79 6.87 0.41
N GLU A 70 3.96 6.24 -0.43
CA GLU A 70 4.13 6.26 -1.89
C GLU A 70 4.15 7.68 -2.45
N SER A 71 3.18 8.53 -2.06
CA SER A 71 3.17 9.94 -2.45
C SER A 71 4.42 10.69 -1.96
N GLY A 72 4.88 10.39 -0.74
CA GLY A 72 6.11 10.94 -0.18
C GLY A 72 7.38 10.54 -0.95
N PHE A 73 7.49 9.27 -1.34
CA PHE A 73 8.60 8.77 -2.16
C PHE A 73 8.60 9.40 -3.54
N ASN A 74 7.45 9.50 -4.21
CA ASN A 74 7.34 10.16 -5.52
C ASN A 74 7.80 11.62 -5.46
N LEU A 75 7.39 12.35 -4.42
CA LEU A 75 7.83 13.73 -4.22
C LEU A 75 9.34 13.83 -3.91
N PHE A 76 9.87 12.87 -3.16
CA PHE A 76 11.30 12.81 -2.86
C PHE A 76 12.12 12.56 -4.13
N ASP A 77 11.75 11.57 -4.95
CA ASP A 77 12.43 11.23 -6.18
C ASP A 77 12.38 12.38 -7.19
N TYR A 78 11.22 13.02 -7.33
CA TYR A 78 11.07 14.24 -8.12
C TYR A 78 12.04 15.33 -7.68
N ARG A 79 12.06 15.68 -6.38
CA ARG A 79 12.95 16.73 -5.86
C ARG A 79 14.42 16.37 -6.02
N ASN A 80 14.77 15.11 -5.77
CA ASN A 80 16.12 14.61 -5.94
C ASN A 80 16.57 14.72 -7.40
N ALA A 81 15.72 14.36 -8.36
CA ALA A 81 15.99 14.53 -9.78
C ALA A 81 16.21 16.01 -10.16
N CYS A 82 15.39 16.93 -9.64
CA CYS A 82 15.59 18.37 -9.88
C CYS A 82 16.94 18.87 -9.33
N LEU A 83 17.34 18.43 -8.13
CA LEU A 83 18.66 18.77 -7.56
C LEU A 83 19.80 18.19 -8.41
N ILE A 84 19.69 16.94 -8.83
CA ILE A 84 20.66 16.29 -9.73
C ILE A 84 20.77 17.09 -11.03
N ASN A 85 19.65 17.51 -11.62
CA ASN A 85 19.64 18.33 -12.83
C ASN A 85 20.38 19.66 -12.62
N MET A 86 20.12 20.36 -11.52
CA MET A 86 20.85 21.59 -11.19
C MET A 86 22.37 21.34 -11.15
N PHE A 87 22.83 20.33 -10.42
CA PHE A 87 24.26 19.98 -10.36
C PHE A 87 24.83 19.60 -11.73
N ARG A 88 24.10 18.82 -12.53
CA ARG A 88 24.53 18.44 -13.88
C ARG A 88 24.70 19.67 -14.76
N ARG A 89 23.73 20.58 -14.76
CA ARG A 89 23.78 21.82 -15.54
C ARG A 89 24.91 22.73 -15.09
N MET A 90 25.20 22.83 -13.80
CA MET A 90 26.38 23.56 -13.29
C MET A 90 27.70 23.02 -13.84
N ASN A 91 27.76 21.71 -14.13
CA ASN A 91 28.95 21.05 -14.68
C ASN A 91 28.92 20.96 -16.22
N GLY A 92 28.02 21.70 -16.90
CA GLY A 92 27.90 21.69 -18.36
C GLY A 92 27.27 20.41 -18.94
N CYS A 93 26.74 19.52 -18.10
CA CYS A 93 26.05 18.32 -18.53
C CYS A 93 24.57 18.59 -18.82
N LYS A 94 23.98 17.81 -19.73
CA LYS A 94 22.53 17.80 -19.97
C LYS A 94 21.75 17.29 -18.76
N ALA A 95 20.56 17.83 -18.55
CA ALA A 95 19.62 17.32 -17.54
C ALA A 95 19.13 15.91 -17.91
N ILE A 96 18.69 15.17 -16.89
CA ILE A 96 18.03 13.87 -17.02
C ILE A 96 16.51 14.05 -16.87
N PRO A 97 15.71 13.11 -17.40
CA PRO A 97 14.27 13.12 -17.20
C PRO A 97 13.90 13.13 -15.71
N VAL A 98 12.92 13.96 -15.37
CA VAL A 98 12.37 14.05 -14.01
C VAL A 98 11.11 13.18 -13.95
N PRO A 99 10.94 12.33 -12.91
CA PRO A 99 9.75 11.50 -12.79
C PRO A 99 8.50 12.39 -12.58
N PHE A 100 7.41 12.00 -13.21
CA PHE A 100 6.13 12.70 -13.06
C PHE A 100 5.52 12.44 -11.68
N LEU A 101 4.90 13.46 -11.10
CA LEU A 101 4.17 13.35 -9.84
C LEU A 101 2.74 12.81 -10.02
N ALA A 102 2.17 13.02 -11.21
CA ALA A 102 0.86 12.50 -11.63
C ALA A 102 1.01 11.83 -13.01
N ALA A 103 1.36 10.54 -13.02
CA ALA A 103 1.58 9.78 -14.25
C ALA A 103 0.29 9.62 -15.09
N GLU A 104 -0.86 9.64 -14.43
CA GLU A 104 -2.18 9.64 -15.03
C GLU A 104 -2.43 10.85 -15.96
N ALA A 105 -1.77 11.97 -15.71
CA ALA A 105 -1.88 13.16 -16.56
C ALA A 105 -1.25 13.00 -17.96
N ILE A 106 -0.41 11.98 -18.14
CA ILE A 106 0.29 11.69 -19.41
C ILE A 106 -0.19 10.39 -20.08
N LEU A 107 -1.23 9.74 -19.56
CA LEU A 107 -1.76 8.50 -20.14
C LEU A 107 -2.27 8.76 -21.56
N GLY A 108 -1.58 8.16 -22.55
CA GLY A 108 -1.91 8.30 -23.97
C GLY A 108 -1.24 9.49 -24.67
N HIS A 109 -0.32 10.20 -24.01
CA HIS A 109 0.47 11.27 -24.62
C HIS A 109 1.97 11.00 -24.44
N GLN A 110 2.69 10.82 -25.55
CA GLN A 110 4.13 10.64 -25.51
C GLN A 110 4.81 12.02 -25.56
N LEU A 111 5.21 12.52 -24.41
CA LEU A 111 5.90 13.81 -24.33
C LEU A 111 7.39 13.68 -24.73
N PRO A 112 7.95 14.66 -25.46
CA PRO A 112 9.36 14.65 -25.84
C PRO A 112 10.25 14.91 -24.63
N PRO A 113 11.39 14.20 -24.46
CA PRO A 113 12.24 14.37 -23.29
C PRO A 113 12.84 15.78 -23.21
N ILE A 114 12.92 16.33 -21.99
CA ILE A 114 13.50 17.65 -21.75
C ILE A 114 14.86 17.50 -21.07
N ALA A 115 15.91 17.96 -21.72
CA ALA A 115 17.28 17.93 -21.22
C ALA A 115 17.92 19.33 -21.12
N SER A 116 17.31 20.34 -21.74
CA SER A 116 17.71 21.74 -21.67
C SER A 116 16.54 22.73 -21.87
N VAL A 117 16.82 24.03 -21.74
CA VAL A 117 15.84 25.10 -21.96
C VAL A 117 15.43 25.23 -23.43
N GLU A 118 16.33 24.88 -24.36
CA GLU A 118 16.02 24.83 -25.79
C GLU A 118 14.96 23.76 -26.08
N ASP A 119 15.03 22.60 -25.42
CA ASP A 119 14.02 21.56 -25.57
C ASP A 119 12.63 22.05 -25.10
N ILE A 120 12.58 22.83 -24.01
CA ILE A 120 11.35 23.48 -23.54
C ILE A 120 10.85 24.49 -24.58
N ASP A 121 11.75 25.21 -25.24
CA ASP A 121 11.37 26.25 -26.18
C ASP A 121 10.70 25.70 -27.45
N LEU A 122 11.05 24.47 -27.82
CA LEU A 122 10.46 23.73 -28.93
C LEU A 122 9.09 23.11 -28.62
N LEU A 123 8.66 23.11 -27.35
CA LEU A 123 7.36 22.56 -26.98
C LEU A 123 6.22 23.44 -27.49
N ASP A 124 5.18 22.78 -27.98
CA ASP A 124 3.91 23.45 -28.18
C ASP A 124 3.22 23.77 -26.84
N ARG A 125 2.16 24.56 -26.91
CA ARG A 125 1.42 24.98 -25.72
C ARG A 125 0.76 23.80 -25.01
N HIS A 126 0.29 22.81 -25.76
CA HIS A 126 -0.42 21.66 -25.21
C HIS A 126 0.54 20.79 -24.39
N ASP A 127 1.68 20.43 -24.97
CA ASP A 127 2.73 19.64 -24.33
C ASP A 127 3.26 20.32 -23.08
N CYS A 128 3.53 21.64 -23.14
CA CYS A 128 3.99 22.39 -21.98
C CYS A 128 2.96 22.37 -20.83
N GLN A 129 1.67 22.50 -21.14
CA GLN A 129 0.60 22.39 -20.13
C GLN A 129 0.46 20.98 -19.58
N THR A 130 0.60 19.95 -20.42
CA THR A 130 0.56 18.55 -20.01
C THR A 130 1.70 18.23 -19.06
N TYR A 131 2.91 18.70 -19.38
CA TYR A 131 4.07 18.64 -18.48
C TYR A 131 3.79 19.28 -17.11
N LEU A 132 3.29 20.51 -17.09
CA LEU A 132 3.00 21.23 -15.85
C LEU A 132 1.94 20.51 -15.00
N ARG A 133 0.90 19.94 -15.61
CA ARG A 133 -0.10 19.11 -14.90
C ARG A 133 0.53 17.85 -14.32
N ALA A 134 1.38 17.16 -15.09
CA ALA A 134 2.05 15.94 -14.65
C ALA A 134 3.03 16.19 -13.49
N TYR A 135 3.61 17.39 -13.40
CA TYR A 135 4.40 17.85 -12.24
C TYR A 135 3.58 18.58 -11.18
N GLN A 136 2.25 18.60 -11.28
CA GLN A 136 1.33 19.27 -10.35
C GLN A 136 1.66 20.76 -10.12
N VAL A 137 2.21 21.43 -11.13
CA VAL A 137 2.51 22.86 -11.11
C VAL A 137 1.26 23.65 -11.44
N GLN A 138 0.90 24.62 -10.59
CA GLN A 138 -0.26 25.48 -10.82
C GLN A 138 0.05 26.55 -11.88
N PHE A 139 -0.86 26.71 -12.84
CA PHE A 139 -0.81 27.76 -13.86
C PHE A 139 -2.23 28.15 -14.28
N HIS A 140 -2.38 29.36 -14.81
CA HIS A 140 -3.64 29.78 -15.40
C HIS A 140 -3.69 29.32 -16.87
N PRO A 141 -4.81 28.78 -17.38
CA PRO A 141 -4.89 28.26 -18.75
C PRO A 141 -4.57 29.31 -19.82
N ASN A 142 -4.78 30.61 -19.51
CA ASN A 142 -4.50 31.74 -20.40
C ASN A 142 -3.09 32.35 -20.23
N GLU A 143 -2.23 31.81 -19.35
CA GLU A 143 -0.82 32.21 -19.31
C GLU A 143 -0.11 31.72 -20.60
N ILE A 144 0.70 32.58 -21.21
CA ILE A 144 1.44 32.27 -22.45
C ILE A 144 2.95 32.33 -22.18
N VAL A 145 3.47 33.42 -21.61
CA VAL A 145 4.93 33.60 -21.44
C VAL A 145 5.47 32.78 -20.26
N LYS A 146 4.72 32.69 -19.15
CA LYS A 146 5.21 32.08 -17.91
C LYS A 146 5.17 30.55 -17.88
N LEU A 147 4.52 29.90 -18.84
CA LEU A 147 4.39 28.43 -18.82
C LEU A 147 5.76 27.75 -18.97
N LYS A 148 6.56 28.20 -19.95
CA LYS A 148 7.91 27.67 -20.20
C LYS A 148 8.86 27.93 -19.03
N GLU A 149 8.80 29.12 -18.43
CA GLU A 149 9.58 29.46 -17.23
C GLU A 149 9.21 28.58 -16.03
N ARG A 150 7.91 28.39 -15.77
CA ARG A 150 7.44 27.49 -14.70
C ARG A 150 7.89 26.04 -14.95
N LEU A 151 7.87 25.59 -16.20
CA LEU A 151 8.31 24.24 -16.55
C LEU A 151 9.81 24.08 -16.33
N ARG A 152 10.61 25.05 -16.77
CA ARG A 152 12.06 25.12 -16.50
C ARG A 152 12.35 24.95 -15.01
N ASP A 153 11.68 25.73 -14.18
CA ASP A 153 11.88 25.71 -12.73
C ASP A 153 11.43 24.37 -12.13
N ALA A 154 10.32 23.80 -12.62
CA ALA A 154 9.80 22.52 -12.16
C ALA A 154 10.78 21.36 -12.37
N ILE A 155 11.50 21.33 -13.49
CA ILE A 155 12.43 20.22 -13.80
C ILE A 155 13.87 20.46 -13.32
N GLY A 156 14.12 21.54 -12.57
CA GLY A 156 15.43 21.84 -11.98
C GLY A 156 16.45 22.48 -12.93
N LEU A 157 16.00 23.12 -14.01
CA LEU A 157 16.86 23.92 -14.90
C LEU A 157 17.03 25.35 -14.36
N ALA A 158 17.72 25.48 -13.22
CA ALA A 158 17.73 26.72 -12.44
C ALA A 158 19.10 27.44 -12.38
N VAL A 159 20.07 27.06 -13.22
CA VAL A 159 21.38 27.71 -13.25
C VAL A 159 21.36 28.98 -14.10
N ASN A 160 22.35 29.87 -13.94
CA ASN A 160 22.34 31.21 -14.54
C ASN A 160 22.02 31.24 -16.05
N HIS A 161 22.59 30.36 -16.87
CA HIS A 161 22.30 30.35 -18.31
C HIS A 161 20.90 29.84 -18.63
N ASP A 162 20.33 28.95 -17.81
CA ASP A 162 18.94 28.49 -17.97
C ASP A 162 17.95 29.59 -17.53
N VAL A 163 18.27 30.31 -16.46
CA VAL A 163 17.43 31.40 -15.93
C VAL A 163 17.42 32.60 -16.86
N CYS A 164 18.55 32.93 -17.48
CA CYS A 164 18.69 34.03 -18.43
C CYS A 164 18.19 33.70 -19.85
N PHE A 165 17.77 32.45 -20.11
CA PHE A 165 17.26 32.05 -21.42
C PHE A 165 15.95 32.77 -21.73
N GLN A 166 15.85 33.34 -22.93
CA GLN A 166 14.65 34.04 -23.41
C GLN A 166 13.83 33.09 -24.28
N PHE A 167 12.72 32.61 -23.74
CA PHE A 167 11.81 31.74 -24.48
C PHE A 167 11.10 32.47 -25.62
N SER A 168 10.95 31.79 -26.75
CA SER A 168 10.05 32.19 -27.83
C SER A 168 8.59 31.97 -27.44
N GLY A 169 7.68 32.74 -28.04
CA GLY A 169 6.24 32.52 -27.88
C GLY A 169 5.82 31.18 -28.48
N PHE A 170 4.67 30.65 -28.06
CA PHE A 170 4.11 29.46 -28.69
C PHE A 170 3.71 29.77 -30.13
N HIS A 171 4.15 28.92 -31.07
CA HIS A 171 3.68 28.98 -32.44
C HIS A 171 2.21 28.55 -32.48
N SER A 172 1.36 29.42 -33.03
CA SER A 172 -0.08 29.23 -33.22
C SER A 172 -0.38 28.38 -34.44
#